data_AF-A0A177H777-F1
#
_entry.id   AF-A0A177H777-F1
#
_cell.length_a   1.000
_cell.length_b   1.000
_cell.length_c   1.000
_cell.angle_alpha   90.00
_cell.angle_beta   90.00
_cell.angle_gamma   90.00
#
_symmetry.space_group_name_H-M   'P 1'
#
loop_
_entity.id
_entity.type
_entity.pdbx_description
1 polymer ?
#
loop_
_entity_poly.entity_id
_entity_poly.type
_entity_poly.pdbx_seq_one_letter_code
_entity_poly.pdbx_strand_id
1 'polypeptide(L)'
;MRAILLLFFITLAPQADAFNKKVWTRYNETEQMIHLLGAFEGLMMNPSPSEQVLYECFKKTKTSLVELHVLVVEEYNSSFWKHSNQENMPAAIMLISALKKYCIAKGYNFD
;
A
#
# COMPACT_ATOMS: atom_id res chain seq x y z
N MET A 1 -26.68 -17.02 37.46
CA MET A 1 -25.37 -16.33 37.64
C MET A 1 -24.64 -16.33 36.31
N ARG A 2 -24.27 -15.13 35.85
CA ARG A 2 -23.10 -14.77 35.01
C ARG A 2 -22.60 -15.78 33.96
N ALA A 3 -22.87 -15.43 32.69
CA ALA A 3 -21.85 -15.41 31.64
C ALA A 3 -22.23 -14.31 30.63
N ILE A 4 -21.89 -13.07 30.97
CA ILE A 4 -21.79 -11.97 30.01
C ILE A 4 -20.37 -12.04 29.43
N LEU A 5 -20.22 -11.64 28.17
CA LEU A 5 -19.02 -11.17 27.47
C LEU A 5 -18.17 -12.22 26.75
N LEU A 6 -18.41 -12.30 25.44
CA LEU A 6 -17.39 -12.10 24.40
C LEU A 6 -18.12 -11.41 23.24
N LEU A 7 -18.42 -10.11 23.38
CA LEU A 7 -17.59 -9.01 22.85
C LEU A 7 -17.06 -9.30 21.44
N PHE A 8 -17.63 -8.57 20.50
CA PHE A 8 -17.08 -8.25 19.20
C PHE A 8 -16.66 -9.47 18.37
N PHE A 9 -17.65 -10.04 17.69
CA PHE A 9 -17.43 -10.29 16.28
C PHE A 9 -16.81 -9.01 15.70
N ILE A 10 -15.52 -9.12 15.37
CA ILE A 10 -14.73 -8.17 14.59
C ILE A 10 -15.34 -8.22 13.18
N THR A 11 -16.60 -7.81 13.07
CA THR A 11 -17.20 -7.45 11.80
C THR A 11 -16.64 -6.09 11.49
N LEU A 12 -15.77 -6.09 10.50
CA LEU A 12 -15.21 -4.90 9.88
C LEU A 12 -14.15 -4.23 10.76
N ALA A 13 -12.93 -4.79 10.75
CA ALA A 13 -11.85 -3.87 10.35
C ALA A 13 -12.41 -3.19 9.10
N PRO A 14 -12.64 -1.86 9.09
CA PRO A 14 -12.88 -1.21 7.81
C PRO A 14 -11.76 -1.75 6.94
N GLN A 15 -12.16 -2.46 5.88
CA GLN A 15 -11.25 -2.90 4.83
C GLN A 15 -10.27 -1.77 4.67
N ALA A 16 -8.96 -2.02 4.62
CA ALA A 16 -7.98 -0.98 4.34
C ALA A 16 -8.47 -0.19 3.12
N ASP A 17 -9.21 0.90 3.39
CA ASP A 17 -10.37 1.18 2.54
C ASP A 17 -9.80 1.91 1.37
N ALA A 18 -10.01 1.29 0.23
CA ALA A 18 -9.27 1.50 -0.97
C ALA A 18 -9.10 3.00 -1.21
N PHE A 19 -7.83 3.43 -1.24
CA PHE A 19 -7.46 4.57 -2.05
C PHE A 19 -8.27 4.51 -3.34
N ASN A 20 -8.89 5.62 -3.66
CA ASN A 20 -9.60 5.87 -4.89
C ASN A 20 -8.86 7.05 -5.51
N LYS A 21 -8.64 7.06 -6.83
CA LYS A 21 -7.95 8.17 -7.52
C LYS A 21 -8.58 9.53 -7.17
N LYS A 22 -9.90 9.56 -6.99
CA LYS A 22 -10.68 10.73 -6.54
C LYS A 22 -10.45 11.10 -5.09
N VAL A 23 -10.11 10.14 -4.23
CA VAL A 23 -9.86 10.33 -2.80
C VAL A 23 -8.41 10.74 -2.56
N TRP A 24 -7.45 10.13 -3.26
CA TRP A 24 -6.03 10.48 -3.19
C TRP A 24 -5.76 11.94 -3.57
N THR A 25 -6.42 12.43 -4.61
CA THR A 25 -6.32 13.83 -5.05
C THR A 25 -6.90 14.83 -4.04
N ARG A 26 -7.66 14.35 -3.05
CA ARG A 26 -8.19 15.17 -1.95
C ARG A 26 -7.31 15.13 -0.71
N TYR A 27 -6.47 14.11 -0.58
CA TYR A 27 -5.55 13.98 0.54
C TYR A 27 -4.38 14.95 0.40
N ASN A 28 -4.04 15.62 1.49
CA ASN A 28 -2.76 16.30 1.61
C ASN A 28 -1.62 15.27 1.79
N GLU A 29 -0.38 15.73 1.70
CA GLU A 29 0.80 14.87 1.75
C GLU A 29 0.85 13.97 3.00
N THR A 30 0.51 14.51 4.17
CA THR A 30 0.47 13.78 5.43
C THR A 30 -0.56 12.66 5.41
N GLU A 31 -1.78 12.95 4.94
CA GLU A 31 -2.85 11.96 4.81
C GLU A 31 -2.45 10.85 3.84
N GLN A 32 -1.83 11.21 2.71
CA GLN A 32 -1.29 10.25 1.76
C GLN A 32 -0.27 9.31 2.41
N MET A 33 0.68 9.84 3.18
CA MET A 33 1.68 9.03 3.90
C MET A 33 1.04 8.07 4.92
N ILE A 34 0.06 8.53 5.71
CA ILE A 34 -0.65 7.69 6.70
C ILE A 34 -1.36 6.53 6.01
N HIS A 35 -2.08 6.80 4.92
CA HIS A 35 -2.79 5.77 4.17
C HIS A 35 -1.84 4.79 3.46
N LEU A 36 -0.69 5.27 2.96
CA LEU A 36 0.34 4.40 2.40
C LEU A 36 0.96 3.48 3.45
N LEU A 37 1.24 4.01 4.65
CA LEU A 37 1.76 3.20 5.74
C LEU A 37 0.77 2.09 6.12
N GLY A 38 -0.51 2.43 6.31
CA GLY A 38 -1.54 1.43 6.61
C GLY A 38 -1.72 0.39 5.50
N ALA A 39 -1.63 0.81 4.23
CA ALA A 39 -1.68 -0.12 3.10
C ALA A 39 -0.45 -1.05 3.06
N PHE A 40 0.73 -0.53 3.36
CA PHE A 40 1.96 -1.31 3.46
C PHE A 40 1.89 -2.32 4.60
N GLU A 41 1.53 -1.86 5.80
CA GLU A 41 1.36 -2.74 6.97
C GLU A 41 0.36 -3.85 6.70
N GLY A 42 -0.79 -3.52 6.10
CA GLY A 42 -1.80 -4.51 5.69
C GLY A 42 -1.26 -5.54 4.70
N LEU A 43 -0.44 -5.11 3.73
CA LEU A 43 0.24 -6.01 2.78
C LEU A 43 1.21 -6.98 3.48
N MET A 44 1.88 -6.50 4.53
CA MET A 44 2.92 -7.25 5.25
C MET A 44 2.37 -8.15 6.37
N MET A 45 1.08 -8.08 6.70
CA MET A 45 0.47 -8.95 7.71
C MET A 45 0.38 -10.41 7.25
N ASN A 46 0.15 -10.67 5.96
CA ASN A 46 0.12 -12.02 5.40
C ASN A 46 0.55 -12.02 3.93
N PRO A 47 1.85 -11.79 3.65
CA PRO A 47 2.33 -11.57 2.30
C PRO A 47 2.32 -12.86 1.48
N SER A 48 1.83 -12.77 0.25
CA SER A 48 2.11 -13.76 -0.79
C SER A 48 3.62 -13.89 -1.04
N PRO A 49 4.09 -14.96 -1.72
CA PRO A 49 5.50 -15.12 -2.04
C PRO A 49 6.12 -13.91 -2.75
N SER A 50 5.38 -13.29 -3.68
CA SER A 50 5.85 -12.07 -4.37
C SER A 50 5.94 -10.85 -3.45
N GLU A 51 5.06 -10.76 -2.45
CA GLU A 51 5.04 -9.67 -1.47
C GLU A 51 6.13 -9.86 -0.40
N GLN A 52 6.54 -11.11 -0.11
CA GLN A 52 7.71 -11.37 0.73
C GLN A 52 9.00 -10.83 0.10
N VAL A 53 9.15 -10.93 -1.22
CA VAL A 53 10.29 -10.32 -1.92
C VAL A 53 10.26 -8.79 -1.80
N LEU A 54 9.08 -8.17 -1.89
CA LEU A 54 8.92 -6.73 -1.65
C LEU A 54 9.30 -6.35 -0.21
N TYR A 55 8.86 -7.13 0.76
CA TYR A 55 9.20 -6.93 2.16
C TYR A 55 10.71 -6.98 2.41
N GLU A 56 11.38 -8.02 1.89
CA GLU A 56 12.82 -8.19 2.04
C GLU A 56 13.61 -7.08 1.33
N CYS A 57 13.15 -6.64 0.17
CA CYS A 57 13.70 -5.48 -0.52
C CYS A 57 13.59 -4.21 0.33
N PHE A 58 12.39 -3.90 0.83
CA PHE A 58 12.15 -2.71 1.65
C PHE A 58 12.98 -2.72 2.94
N LYS A 59 13.02 -3.87 3.63
CA LYS A 59 13.80 -4.07 4.85
C LYS A 59 15.31 -3.90 4.63
N LYS A 60 15.87 -4.48 3.57
CA LYS A 60 17.32 -4.39 3.30
C LYS A 60 17.75 -3.00 2.82
N THR A 61 16.90 -2.33 2.04
CA THR A 61 17.19 -0.99 1.53
C THR A 61 16.97 0.11 2.58
N LYS A 62 16.32 -0.20 3.71
CA LYS A 62 15.99 0.77 4.78
C LYS A 62 15.21 1.97 4.26
N THR A 63 14.38 1.76 3.24
CA THR A 63 13.55 2.81 2.65
C THR A 63 12.67 3.45 3.73
N SER A 64 12.72 4.76 3.82
CA SER A 64 11.88 5.56 4.73
C SER A 64 10.45 5.71 4.20
N LEU A 65 9.51 6.11 5.07
CA LEU A 65 8.14 6.40 4.65
C LEU A 65 8.08 7.57 3.64
N VAL A 66 8.99 8.54 3.74
CA VAL A 66 9.09 9.65 2.80
C VAL A 66 9.51 9.16 1.42
N GLU A 67 10.54 8.31 1.34
CA GLU A 67 10.96 7.70 0.07
C GLU A 67 9.86 6.81 -0.52
N LEU A 68 9.14 6.06 0.33
CA LEU A 68 8.00 5.27 -0.11
C LEU A 68 6.90 6.13 -0.71
N HIS A 69 6.59 7.27 -0.09
CA HIS A 69 5.61 8.23 -0.60
C HIS A 69 6.04 8.81 -1.94
N VAL A 70 7.30 9.22 -2.09
CA VAL A 70 7.85 9.70 -3.38
C VAL A 70 7.68 8.66 -4.48
N LEU A 71 8.05 7.40 -4.23
CA LEU A 71 7.92 6.31 -5.22
C LEU A 71 6.46 6.11 -5.66
N VAL A 72 5.51 6.16 -4.73
CA VAL A 72 4.09 5.98 -5.05
C VAL A 72 3.50 7.21 -5.75
N VAL A 73 3.94 8.42 -5.40
CA VAL A 73 3.55 9.65 -6.11
C VAL A 73 4.10 9.66 -7.53
N GLU A 74 5.35 9.26 -7.75
CA GLU A 74 5.93 9.11 -9.08
C GLU A 74 5.18 8.08 -9.91
N GLU A 75 4.86 6.93 -9.32
CA GLU A 75 4.05 5.90 -9.97
C GLU A 75 2.67 6.48 -10.34
N TYR A 76 1.96 7.08 -9.39
CA TYR A 76 0.65 7.70 -9.62
C TYR A 76 0.67 8.73 -10.75
N ASN A 77 1.74 9.52 -10.84
CA ASN A 77 1.91 10.55 -11.86
C ASN A 77 2.43 10.02 -13.21
N SER A 78 2.80 8.73 -13.30
CA SER A 78 3.22 8.13 -14.56
C SER A 78 2.11 8.18 -15.61
N SER A 79 2.50 8.24 -16.89
CA SER A 79 1.57 8.37 -18.03
C SER A 79 0.48 7.30 -18.02
N PHE A 80 0.82 6.08 -17.63
CA PHE A 80 -0.12 4.96 -17.53
C PHE A 80 -1.28 5.26 -16.56
N TRP A 81 -0.97 5.74 -15.36
CA TRP A 81 -1.97 5.96 -14.30
C TRP A 81 -2.70 7.30 -14.45
N LYS A 82 -1.98 8.34 -14.87
CA LYS A 82 -2.55 9.66 -15.14
C LYS A 82 -3.69 9.58 -16.16
N HIS A 83 -3.54 8.74 -17.19
CA HIS A 83 -4.53 8.56 -18.27
C HIS A 83 -5.46 7.35 -18.08
N SER A 84 -5.34 6.60 -16.99
CA SER A 84 -6.29 5.52 -16.68
C SER A 84 -7.66 6.08 -16.29
N ASN A 85 -8.71 5.53 -16.92
CA ASN A 85 -10.12 5.77 -16.58
C ASN A 85 -10.58 4.97 -15.34
N GLN A 86 -9.68 4.22 -14.69
CA GLN A 86 -10.00 3.46 -13.49
C GLN A 86 -10.00 4.39 -12.27
N GLU A 87 -11.18 4.86 -11.89
CA GLU A 87 -11.34 5.76 -10.73
C GLU A 87 -11.16 5.02 -9.39
N ASN A 88 -11.61 3.77 -9.29
CA ASN A 88 -11.66 3.00 -8.04
C ASN A 88 -10.49 2.01 -7.89
N MET A 89 -9.25 2.45 -8.12
CA MET A 89 -8.09 1.57 -7.99
C MET A 89 -7.50 1.56 -6.57
N PRO A 90 -7.42 0.39 -5.88
CA PRO A 90 -6.88 0.30 -4.53
C PRO A 90 -5.41 0.73 -4.38
N ALA A 91 -5.09 1.32 -3.23
CA ALA A 91 -3.76 1.88 -2.89
C ALA A 91 -2.70 0.80 -2.96
N ALA A 92 -3.07 -0.38 -2.48
CA ALA A 92 -2.22 -1.56 -2.49
C ALA A 92 -1.69 -1.88 -3.89
N ILE A 93 -2.49 -1.70 -4.95
CA ILE A 93 -2.03 -2.00 -6.32
C ILE A 93 -0.93 -1.04 -6.76
N MET A 94 -1.12 0.26 -6.52
CA MET A 94 -0.09 1.25 -6.88
C MET A 94 1.14 1.13 -5.99
N LEU A 95 0.95 0.89 -4.70
CA LEU A 95 2.03 0.61 -3.75
C LEU A 95 2.86 -0.60 -4.20
N ILE A 96 2.20 -1.70 -4.56
CA ILE A 96 2.86 -2.91 -5.10
C ILE A 96 3.59 -2.57 -6.40
N SER A 97 2.97 -1.83 -7.32
CA SER A 97 3.59 -1.44 -8.60
C SER A 97 4.86 -0.62 -8.37
N ALA A 98 4.77 0.42 -7.54
CA ALA A 98 5.89 1.30 -7.20
C ALA A 98 7.02 0.52 -6.51
N LEU A 99 6.68 -0.31 -5.52
CA LEU A 99 7.65 -1.15 -4.81
C LEU A 99 8.30 -2.17 -5.74
N LYS A 100 7.55 -2.82 -6.64
CA LYS A 100 8.11 -3.77 -7.61
C LYS A 100 9.13 -3.08 -8.52
N LYS A 101 8.81 -1.92 -9.10
CA LYS A 101 9.74 -1.16 -9.95
C LYS A 101 11.00 -0.75 -9.19
N TYR A 102 10.83 -0.23 -7.97
CA TYR A 102 11.94 0.12 -7.10
C TYR A 102 12.84 -1.09 -6.80
N CYS A 103 12.26 -2.23 -6.42
CA CYS A 103 13.01 -3.43 -6.05
C CYS A 103 13.71 -4.07 -7.25
N ILE A 104 13.09 -4.09 -8.43
CA ILE A 104 13.73 -4.50 -9.68
C ILE A 104 14.96 -3.63 -9.97
N ALA A 105 14.83 -2.30 -9.81
CA ALA A 105 15.96 -1.38 -9.97
C ALA A 105 17.10 -1.59 -8.94
N LYS A 106 16.80 -2.25 -7.81
CA LYS A 106 17.79 -2.68 -6.80
C LYS A 106 18.31 -4.11 -7.03
N GLY A 107 17.90 -4.78 -8.10
CA GLY A 107 18.37 -6.11 -8.49
C GLY A 107 17.58 -7.29 -7.92
N TYR A 108 16.37 -7.06 -7.41
CA TYR A 108 15.49 -8.15 -6.95
C TYR A 108 14.75 -8.79 -8.12
N ASN A 109 14.64 -10.11 -8.11
CA ASN A 109 13.85 -10.86 -9.07
C ASN A 109 12.48 -11.24 -8.47
N PHE A 110 11.43 -11.11 -9.28
CA PHE A 110 10.05 -11.43 -8.93
C PHE A 110 9.47 -12.58 -9.78
N ASP A 111 10.27 -13.15 -10.68
CA ASP A 111 9.97 -14.36 -11.45
C ASP A 111 10.05 -15.63 -10.61
#